data_AF-A0A7C3SY17-F1
#
_entry.id   AF-A0A7C3SY17-F1
#
_cell.length_a   1.000
_cell.length_b   1.000
_cell.length_c   1.000
_cell.angle_alpha   90.00
_cell.angle_beta   90.00
_cell.angle_gamma   90.00
#
_symmetry.space_group_name_H-M   'P 1'
#
loop_
_entity.id
_entity.type
_entity.pdbx_description
1 polymer ?
#
loop_
_entity_poly.entity_id
_entity_poly.type
_entity_poly.pdbx_seq_one_letter_code
_entity_poly.pdbx_strand_id
1 'polypeptide(L)'
;MLQTYLTKVLVLSTILLFIGITLSTIFIGHVEGQSANNVQGQVINSISKKPVSGVTVEISIADKQSTAPVVTDANGRFSFPNLGTLQPPYRLDFTKRKYKPKTVQPVNSGANILVELEPGNVQTPVTPRVYSGPRSVRIGWDANPEYNIAGYNVYRRVVGSQTWQRLNNPSSQPYEGYISGLEYEDKTVQPSTYYEYAIQAVSDVDRYTNLSSASEQVKGQFLTVFFPEQVNYKDAGLYLWERNPQDPQQTRVRIPVNSKSVYDVSATSVQIDAELPSELLLDPSSIDVQPSGITAGMMMAANATYKNNKISVRITAAGVEAGSLYGSGTLFNILAKPNLSIQGTQCGPLHLIPDDGAGNGVRLYDVIQSSKPLDLELQDGQLCVTGGCIHGDADNNKVVEEADAQYVLDYWVKKNNGNECILKSGDINLDRLVDSADSSLIQRWLAGKDITPPKTKGLE
;
A
#
# COMPACT_ATOMS: atom_id res chain seq x y z
N MET A 1 -41.95 -25.64 65.48
CA MET A 1 -41.70 -26.96 66.12
C MET A 1 -40.22 -27.24 65.97
N LEU A 2 -39.36 -27.39 66.98
CA LEU A 2 -39.51 -27.64 68.41
C LEU A 2 -38.20 -27.15 69.08
N GLN A 3 -38.20 -25.97 69.70
CA GLN A 3 -37.89 -25.71 71.12
C GLN A 3 -37.73 -26.94 72.04
N THR A 4 -36.62 -27.08 72.79
CA THR A 4 -36.56 -27.41 74.26
C THR A 4 -35.11 -27.58 74.76
N TYR A 5 -34.63 -26.72 75.67
CA TYR A 5 -34.53 -26.83 77.15
C TYR A 5 -33.44 -27.84 77.64
N LEU A 6 -32.27 -27.43 78.15
CA LEU A 6 -31.93 -26.87 79.49
C LEU A 6 -32.24 -27.81 80.67
N THR A 7 -31.23 -28.13 81.50
CA THR A 7 -31.14 -27.84 82.98
C THR A 7 -30.62 -28.98 83.91
N LYS A 8 -29.49 -28.70 84.62
CA LYS A 8 -29.01 -29.07 86.00
C LYS A 8 -28.83 -30.55 86.39
N VAL A 9 -27.82 -30.94 87.19
CA VAL A 9 -27.64 -30.79 88.68
C VAL A 9 -26.16 -31.15 89.00
N LEU A 10 -25.30 -30.30 89.60
CA LEU A 10 -25.09 -29.87 91.00
C LEU A 10 -24.72 -30.98 92.02
N VAL A 11 -23.46 -31.07 92.45
CA VAL A 11 -23.10 -31.43 93.85
C VAL A 11 -21.91 -30.57 94.31
N LEU A 12 -22.19 -29.82 95.38
CA LEU A 12 -21.27 -29.05 96.22
C LEU A 12 -20.47 -29.98 97.15
N SER A 13 -19.23 -29.61 97.47
CA SER A 13 -18.74 -29.61 98.86
C SER A 13 -17.61 -28.60 99.04
N THR A 14 -17.98 -27.49 99.67
CA THR A 14 -17.16 -26.48 100.34
C THR A 14 -16.42 -27.05 101.55
N ILE A 15 -15.19 -26.58 101.85
CA ILE A 15 -14.84 -25.97 103.16
C ILE A 15 -13.38 -25.43 103.23
N LEU A 16 -13.31 -24.16 103.69
CA LEU A 16 -12.28 -23.40 104.40
C LEU A 16 -10.90 -23.07 103.78
N LEU A 17 -10.92 -21.92 103.08
CA LEU A 17 -10.20 -20.66 103.35
C LEU A 17 -9.16 -20.63 104.51
N PHE A 18 -7.89 -20.38 104.15
CA PHE A 18 -6.96 -19.58 104.96
C PHE A 18 -6.37 -18.48 104.07
N ILE A 19 -6.56 -17.23 104.50
CA ILE A 19 -6.15 -16.01 103.82
C ILE A 19 -4.65 -15.78 104.05
N GLY A 20 -3.87 -15.82 102.99
CA GLY A 20 -2.50 -15.33 102.93
C GLY A 20 -2.39 -14.27 101.84
N ILE A 21 -2.41 -13.00 102.22
CA ILE A 21 -2.22 -11.86 101.32
C ILE A 21 -0.77 -11.90 100.81
N THR A 22 -0.59 -12.14 99.51
CA THR A 22 0.65 -11.85 98.81
C THR A 22 0.33 -10.98 97.59
N LEU A 23 0.96 -9.81 97.54
CA LEU A 23 0.97 -8.92 96.38
C LEU A 23 1.45 -9.71 95.16
N SER A 24 0.55 -9.97 94.21
CA SER A 24 0.95 -10.40 92.87
C SER A 24 1.12 -9.16 92.01
N THR A 25 2.36 -8.90 91.64
CA THR A 25 2.75 -7.92 90.63
C THR A 25 1.98 -8.16 89.34
N ILE A 26 1.30 -7.13 88.85
CA ILE A 26 0.76 -7.10 87.50
C ILE A 26 1.97 -7.04 86.56
N PHE A 27 2.35 -8.17 85.97
CA PHE A 27 3.11 -8.14 84.73
C PHE A 27 2.16 -7.63 83.64
N ILE A 28 2.20 -6.32 83.39
CA ILE A 28 1.79 -5.78 82.09
C ILE A 28 2.84 -6.34 81.13
N GLY A 29 2.56 -7.50 80.54
CA GLY A 29 3.24 -7.92 79.33
C GLY A 29 3.00 -6.82 78.31
N HIS A 30 4.01 -5.99 78.09
CA HIS A 30 4.07 -5.14 76.92
C HIS A 30 4.11 -6.11 75.73
N VAL A 31 2.95 -6.37 75.14
CA VAL A 31 2.92 -6.91 73.79
C VAL A 31 3.39 -5.74 72.94
N GLU A 32 4.71 -5.65 72.74
CA GLU A 32 5.25 -4.94 71.60
C GLU A 32 4.52 -5.53 70.38
N GLY A 33 3.60 -4.75 69.81
CA GLY A 33 3.08 -5.08 68.50
C GLY A 33 4.28 -5.09 67.57
N GLN A 34 4.75 -6.28 67.21
CA GLN A 34 5.72 -6.44 66.13
C GLN A 34 5.14 -5.72 64.92
N SER A 35 5.76 -4.61 64.53
CA SER A 35 5.48 -4.00 63.23
C SER A 35 5.71 -5.09 62.19
N ALA A 36 4.63 -5.57 61.58
CA ALA A 36 4.73 -6.58 60.54
C ALA A 36 5.52 -5.95 59.39
N ASN A 37 6.82 -6.25 59.33
CA ASN A 37 7.73 -5.80 58.29
C ASN A 37 7.37 -6.49 56.98
N ASN A 38 6.31 -6.04 56.32
CA ASN A 38 5.83 -6.60 55.07
C ASN A 38 5.84 -5.53 53.97
N VAL A 39 6.00 -5.98 52.73
CA VAL A 39 5.85 -5.16 51.53
C VAL A 39 5.18 -6.02 50.48
N GLN A 40 4.18 -5.47 49.81
CA GLN A 40 3.50 -6.14 48.70
C GLN A 40 3.26 -5.16 47.56
N GLY A 41 2.85 -5.69 46.41
CA GLY A 41 2.52 -4.83 45.29
C GLY A 41 2.13 -5.59 44.04
N GLN A 42 1.91 -4.83 42.98
CA GLN A 42 1.61 -5.33 41.65
C GLN A 42 2.51 -4.66 40.62
N VAL A 43 2.99 -5.45 39.67
CA VAL A 43 3.78 -4.99 38.54
C VAL A 43 2.91 -5.04 37.27
N ILE A 44 2.85 -3.91 36.57
CA ILE A 44 2.12 -3.77 35.31
C ILE A 44 3.02 -3.24 34.20
N ASN A 45 2.67 -3.51 32.94
CA ASN A 45 3.33 -2.97 31.77
C ASN A 45 3.00 -1.48 31.67
N SER A 46 4.01 -0.61 31.54
CA SER A 46 3.77 0.84 31.48
C SER A 46 2.94 1.26 30.26
N ILE A 47 2.92 0.46 29.19
CA ILE A 47 2.23 0.74 27.92
C ILE A 47 0.83 0.14 27.92
N SER A 48 0.70 -1.18 27.99
CA SER A 48 -0.60 -1.87 27.89
C SER A 48 -1.39 -1.89 29.20
N LYS A 49 -0.76 -1.50 30.32
CA LYS A 49 -1.31 -1.60 31.69
C LYS A 49 -1.69 -3.02 32.12
N LYS A 50 -1.35 -4.04 31.31
CA LYS A 50 -1.55 -5.45 31.64
C LYS A 50 -0.61 -5.88 32.77
N PRO A 51 -1.01 -6.82 33.65
CA PRO A 51 -0.13 -7.38 34.66
C PRO A 51 1.11 -8.07 34.07
N VAL A 52 2.25 -7.95 34.75
CA VAL A 52 3.51 -8.58 34.31
C VAL A 52 3.89 -9.70 35.27
N SER A 53 3.68 -10.94 34.84
CA SER A 53 4.09 -12.13 35.59
C SER A 53 5.59 -12.40 35.47
N GLY A 54 6.16 -13.14 36.41
CA GLY A 54 7.54 -13.61 36.30
C GLY A 54 8.61 -12.51 36.42
N VAL A 55 8.33 -11.40 37.10
CA VAL A 55 9.30 -10.34 37.43
C VAL A 55 10.04 -10.75 38.69
N THR A 56 11.36 -10.74 38.67
CA THR A 56 12.17 -10.96 39.87
C THR A 56 12.23 -9.66 40.65
N VAL A 57 11.79 -9.69 41.90
CA VAL A 57 11.81 -8.56 42.83
C VAL A 57 12.77 -8.89 43.95
N GLU A 58 13.78 -8.06 44.13
CA GLU A 58 14.72 -8.12 45.25
C GLU A 58 14.45 -6.94 46.17
N ILE A 59 14.44 -7.19 47.48
CA ILE A 59 14.28 -6.16 48.51
C ILE A 59 15.55 -6.09 49.34
N SER A 60 16.04 -4.86 49.54
CA SER A 60 17.27 -4.58 50.26
C SER A 60 17.17 -3.32 51.12
N ILE A 61 18.12 -3.12 52.04
CA ILE A 61 18.32 -1.86 52.76
C ILE A 61 19.66 -1.27 52.31
N ALA A 62 19.61 -0.19 51.52
CA ALA A 62 20.79 0.33 50.82
C ALA A 62 21.57 -0.81 50.10
N ASP A 63 22.86 -0.63 49.82
CA ASP A 63 23.67 -1.64 49.09
C ASP A 63 24.22 -2.77 50.00
N LYS A 64 23.56 -3.12 51.11
CA LYS A 64 24.18 -3.91 52.19
C LYS A 64 23.54 -5.26 52.49
N GLN A 65 22.21 -5.35 52.56
CA GLN A 65 21.53 -6.58 52.99
C GLN A 65 20.24 -6.78 52.19
N SER A 66 20.07 -7.95 51.56
CA SER A 66 18.87 -8.34 50.82
C SER A 66 18.27 -9.65 51.32
N THR A 67 16.97 -9.87 51.07
CA THR A 67 16.33 -11.19 51.24
C THR A 67 16.45 -12.02 49.96
N ALA A 68 16.04 -13.29 50.03
CA ALA A 68 15.77 -14.05 48.81
C ALA A 68 14.76 -13.30 47.93
N PRO A 69 14.99 -13.23 46.60
CA PRO A 69 14.07 -12.56 45.69
C PRO A 69 12.76 -13.33 45.57
N VAL A 70 11.67 -12.60 45.28
CA VAL A 70 10.37 -13.18 44.95
C VAL A 70 10.05 -12.95 43.47
N VAL A 71 9.11 -13.73 42.94
CA VAL A 71 8.69 -13.62 41.54
C VAL A 71 7.21 -13.26 41.48
N THR A 72 6.84 -12.33 40.60
CA THR A 72 5.44 -11.95 40.43
C THR A 72 4.58 -13.10 39.86
N ASP A 73 3.35 -13.23 40.37
CA ASP A 73 2.37 -14.22 39.91
C ASP A 73 1.74 -13.87 38.54
N ALA A 74 0.78 -14.67 38.07
CA ALA A 74 0.06 -14.43 36.81
C ALA A 74 -0.67 -13.07 36.76
N ASN A 75 -1.02 -12.52 37.92
CA ASN A 75 -1.65 -11.21 38.07
C ASN A 75 -0.62 -10.10 38.37
N GLY A 76 0.67 -10.37 38.19
CA GLY A 76 1.76 -9.44 38.42
C GLY A 76 2.00 -9.11 39.90
N ARG A 77 1.43 -9.86 40.84
CA ARG A 77 1.53 -9.55 42.29
C ARG A 77 2.77 -10.17 42.91
N PHE A 78 3.40 -9.44 43.83
CA PHE A 78 4.48 -9.93 44.67
C PHE A 78 4.22 -9.59 46.14
N SER A 79 4.81 -10.36 47.05
CA SER A 79 4.72 -10.11 48.48
C SER A 79 5.97 -10.62 49.20
N PHE A 80 6.47 -9.81 50.12
CA PHE A 80 7.47 -10.18 51.11
C PHE A 80 6.82 -10.23 52.48
N PRO A 81 6.30 -11.39 52.91
CA PRO A 81 5.78 -11.55 54.24
C PRO A 81 6.95 -11.63 55.24
N ASN A 82 6.90 -10.83 56.31
CA ASN A 82 7.85 -10.87 57.42
C ASN A 82 9.34 -10.77 57.00
N LEU A 83 9.80 -9.55 56.76
CA LEU A 83 11.19 -9.21 56.43
C LEU A 83 12.17 -9.35 57.61
N GLY A 84 11.73 -9.95 58.73
CA GLY A 84 12.58 -10.22 59.89
C GLY A 84 13.18 -8.94 60.48
N THR A 85 14.50 -8.93 60.62
CA THR A 85 15.26 -7.83 61.23
C THR A 85 15.52 -6.65 60.30
N LEU A 86 15.18 -6.76 59.01
CA LEU A 86 15.33 -5.67 58.05
C LEU A 86 14.48 -4.47 58.48
N GLN A 87 15.12 -3.30 58.60
CA GLN A 87 14.49 -2.04 58.97
C GLN A 87 14.24 -1.16 57.73
N PRO A 88 13.05 -0.53 57.59
CA PRO A 88 12.78 0.41 56.51
C PRO A 88 13.61 1.71 56.66
N PRO A 89 13.76 2.54 55.60
CA PRO A 89 13.17 2.37 54.27
C PRO A 89 13.89 1.33 53.41
N TYR A 90 13.11 0.56 52.68
CA TYR A 90 13.59 -0.46 51.75
C TYR A 90 13.85 0.12 50.36
N ARG A 91 14.72 -0.56 49.62
CA ARG A 91 14.93 -0.45 48.19
C ARG A 91 14.42 -1.73 47.53
N LEU A 92 13.59 -1.60 46.49
CA LEU A 92 13.14 -2.73 45.69
C LEU A 92 13.71 -2.63 44.27
N ASP A 93 14.41 -3.66 43.82
CA ASP A 93 14.94 -3.78 42.47
C ASP A 93 14.11 -4.81 41.68
N PHE A 94 13.60 -4.39 40.53
CA PHE A 94 12.72 -5.17 39.67
C PHE A 94 13.47 -5.52 38.37
N THR A 95 13.58 -6.80 38.08
CA THR A 95 14.26 -7.30 36.88
C THR A 95 13.42 -8.34 36.13
N LYS A 96 13.32 -8.16 34.81
CA LYS A 96 12.72 -9.14 33.90
C LYS A 96 13.33 -8.98 32.51
N ARG A 97 13.63 -10.10 31.83
CA ARG A 97 14.09 -10.09 30.43
C ARG A 97 13.11 -9.30 29.57
N LYS A 98 13.61 -8.49 28.63
CA LYS A 98 12.84 -7.61 27.73
C LYS A 98 12.17 -6.42 28.41
N TYR A 99 12.41 -6.15 29.69
CA TYR A 99 12.02 -4.93 30.38
C TYR A 99 13.26 -4.17 30.84
N LYS A 100 13.16 -2.84 30.95
CA LYS A 100 14.18 -2.06 31.63
C LYS A 100 14.12 -2.35 33.13
N PRO A 101 15.26 -2.58 33.81
CA PRO A 101 15.26 -2.74 35.25
C PRO A 101 14.76 -1.45 35.91
N LYS A 102 14.08 -1.59 37.05
CA LYS A 102 13.53 -0.46 37.78
C LYS A 102 13.84 -0.60 39.26
N THR A 103 14.25 0.50 39.89
CA THR A 103 14.46 0.58 41.33
C THR A 103 13.40 1.50 41.92
N VAL A 104 12.79 1.08 43.03
CA VAL A 104 11.84 1.87 43.80
C VAL A 104 12.36 2.03 45.22
N GLN A 105 12.59 3.28 45.62
CA GLN A 105 13.04 3.65 46.96
C GLN A 105 12.69 5.13 47.22
N PRO A 106 12.42 5.53 48.48
CA PRO A 106 12.27 4.68 49.67
C PRO A 106 10.92 3.95 49.71
N VAL A 107 10.88 2.73 50.25
CA VAL A 107 9.65 1.96 50.49
C VAL A 107 9.50 1.67 51.98
N ASN A 108 8.36 2.04 52.57
CA ASN A 108 8.10 1.81 53.99
C ASN A 108 7.54 0.40 54.24
N SER A 109 7.63 -0.03 55.51
CA SER A 109 6.90 -1.20 55.99
C SER A 109 5.38 -1.01 55.85
N GLY A 110 4.66 -2.06 55.47
CA GLY A 110 3.22 -2.02 55.20
C GLY A 110 2.85 -1.54 53.79
N ALA A 111 3.82 -1.20 52.94
CA ALA A 111 3.54 -0.63 51.63
C ALA A 111 2.86 -1.64 50.68
N ASN A 112 1.85 -1.15 49.95
CA ASN A 112 1.24 -1.82 48.81
C ASN A 112 1.43 -0.96 47.57
N ILE A 113 2.40 -1.31 46.71
CA ILE A 113 2.85 -0.45 45.61
C ILE A 113 2.43 -0.97 44.23
N LEU A 114 2.06 -0.04 43.34
CA LEU A 114 1.90 -0.31 41.91
C LEU A 114 3.18 0.10 41.18
N VAL A 115 3.82 -0.83 40.49
CA VAL A 115 5.07 -0.61 39.77
C VAL A 115 4.84 -0.80 38.29
N GLU A 116 4.99 0.29 37.53
CA GLU A 116 4.99 0.20 36.07
C GLU A 116 6.40 -0.13 35.57
N LEU A 117 6.53 -1.26 34.87
CA LEU A 117 7.76 -1.62 34.17
C LEU A 117 7.70 -1.21 32.71
N GLU A 118 8.74 -0.51 32.27
CA GLU A 118 8.90 -0.10 30.87
C GLU A 118 9.51 -1.25 30.07
N PRO A 119 8.87 -1.69 28.97
CA PRO A 119 9.49 -2.67 28.08
C PRO A 119 10.82 -2.15 27.53
N GLY A 120 11.76 -3.04 27.26
CA GLY A 120 13.03 -2.75 26.60
C GLY A 120 12.82 -2.19 25.20
N ASN A 121 13.80 -1.44 24.70
CA ASN A 121 13.71 -0.80 23.39
C ASN A 121 13.70 -1.85 22.25
N VAL A 122 13.04 -1.49 21.15
CA VAL A 122 13.10 -2.17 19.85
C VAL A 122 13.33 -1.10 18.77
N GLN A 123 14.04 -1.44 17.71
CA GLN A 123 14.39 -0.54 16.62
C GLN A 123 13.18 -0.22 15.73
N THR A 124 13.11 1.00 15.24
CA THR A 124 12.14 1.35 14.18
C THR A 124 12.48 0.57 12.90
N PRO A 125 11.48 0.00 12.20
CA PRO A 125 11.70 -0.64 10.91
C PRO A 125 12.35 0.28 9.88
N VAL A 126 13.07 -0.31 8.93
CA VAL A 126 13.55 0.41 7.74
C VAL A 126 12.39 0.73 6.79
N THR A 127 12.64 1.62 5.82
CA THR A 127 11.66 2.00 4.80
C THR A 127 11.09 0.77 4.09
N PRO A 128 9.76 0.62 3.98
CA PRO A 128 9.17 -0.51 3.26
C PRO A 128 9.31 -0.36 1.74
N ARG A 129 9.33 -1.49 1.05
CA ARG A 129 9.23 -1.61 -0.40
C ARG A 129 7.76 -1.70 -0.80
N VAL A 130 7.38 -1.00 -1.87
CA VAL A 130 5.99 -0.96 -2.36
C VAL A 130 5.95 -1.31 -3.84
N TYR A 131 4.95 -2.09 -4.22
CA TYR A 131 4.72 -2.54 -5.59
C TYR A 131 3.25 -2.32 -5.93
N SER A 132 2.95 -1.47 -6.89
CA SER A 132 1.59 -1.36 -7.42
C SER A 132 1.18 -2.66 -8.10
N GLY A 133 -0.02 -3.14 -7.77
CA GLY A 133 -0.72 -4.20 -8.48
C GLY A 133 -2.06 -3.69 -9.03
N PRO A 134 -2.79 -4.52 -9.81
CA PRO A 134 -4.13 -4.17 -10.27
C PRO A 134 -5.07 -3.96 -9.09
N ARG A 135 -5.51 -2.71 -8.88
CA ARG A 135 -6.41 -2.32 -7.77
C ARG A 135 -5.84 -2.59 -6.38
N SER A 136 -4.54 -2.80 -6.25
CA SER A 136 -3.90 -3.03 -4.96
C SER A 136 -2.48 -2.48 -4.91
N VAL A 137 -1.92 -2.39 -3.71
CA VAL A 137 -0.49 -2.15 -3.51
C VAL A 137 0.02 -3.22 -2.56
N ARG A 138 1.06 -3.93 -2.97
CA ARG A 138 1.77 -4.87 -2.10
C ARG A 138 2.90 -4.14 -1.39
N ILE A 139 2.94 -4.27 -0.07
CA ILE A 139 3.92 -3.65 0.81
C ILE A 139 4.74 -4.77 1.44
N GLY A 140 6.07 -4.66 1.39
CA GLY A 140 6.99 -5.61 2.03
C GLY A 140 8.08 -4.88 2.80
N TRP A 141 8.53 -5.45 3.91
CA TRP A 141 9.58 -4.87 4.76
C TRP A 141 10.50 -5.95 5.31
N ASP A 142 11.70 -5.55 5.73
CA ASP A 142 12.66 -6.46 6.34
C ASP A 142 12.38 -6.62 7.84
N ALA A 143 12.67 -7.81 8.37
CA ALA A 143 12.49 -8.07 9.79
C ALA A 143 13.47 -7.26 10.64
N ASN A 144 12.98 -6.77 11.77
CA ASN A 144 13.80 -6.23 12.84
C ASN A 144 14.79 -7.29 13.37
N PRO A 145 16.03 -6.90 13.73
CA PRO A 145 17.04 -7.83 14.23
C PRO A 145 16.73 -8.37 15.64
N GLU A 146 15.83 -7.71 16.40
CA GLU A 146 15.49 -8.15 17.74
C GLU A 146 14.61 -9.41 17.77
N TYR A 147 14.92 -10.33 18.67
CA TYR A 147 14.17 -11.59 18.84
C TYR A 147 12.81 -11.41 19.55
N ASN A 148 12.54 -10.24 20.13
CA ASN A 148 11.33 -9.97 20.91
C ASN A 148 10.26 -9.20 20.12
N ILE A 149 10.25 -9.35 18.79
CA ILE A 149 9.24 -8.77 17.90
C ILE A 149 8.07 -9.74 17.77
N ALA A 150 6.86 -9.25 18.05
CA ALA A 150 5.62 -10.01 17.88
C ALA A 150 5.00 -9.81 16.49
N GLY A 151 5.20 -8.63 15.88
CA GLY A 151 4.70 -8.34 14.55
C GLY A 151 4.78 -6.85 14.21
N TYR A 152 4.00 -6.45 13.21
CA TYR A 152 4.07 -5.13 12.60
C TYR A 152 2.69 -4.53 12.31
N ASN A 153 2.64 -3.20 12.26
CA ASN A 153 1.50 -2.43 11.78
C ASN A 153 1.86 -1.71 10.50
N VAL A 154 0.91 -1.68 9.57
CA VAL A 154 1.07 -1.00 8.28
C VAL A 154 0.21 0.25 8.30
N TYR A 155 0.85 1.38 8.01
CA TYR A 155 0.20 2.68 7.91
C TYR A 155 0.27 3.18 6.48
N ARG A 156 -0.77 3.92 6.08
CA ARG A 156 -0.88 4.58 4.78
C ARG A 156 -1.27 6.03 4.97
N ARG A 157 -0.76 6.89 4.09
CA ARG A 157 -1.30 8.23 3.87
C ARG A 157 -1.43 8.51 2.38
N VAL A 158 -2.34 9.41 2.03
CA VAL A 158 -2.38 10.01 0.69
C VAL A 158 -1.23 11.01 0.59
N VAL A 159 -0.52 11.05 -0.55
CA VAL A 159 0.55 12.03 -0.78
C VAL A 159 0.02 13.45 -0.56
N GLY A 160 0.76 14.26 0.21
CA GLY A 160 0.34 15.60 0.63
C GLY A 160 -0.46 15.66 1.93
N SER A 161 -0.99 14.53 2.42
CA SER A 161 -1.58 14.44 3.76
C SER A 161 -0.51 14.33 4.84
N GLN A 162 -0.76 14.90 6.02
CA GLN A 162 0.07 14.69 7.21
C GLN A 162 -0.43 13.52 8.08
N THR A 163 -1.63 13.02 7.82
CA THR A 163 -2.30 12.03 8.67
C THR A 163 -2.02 10.62 8.16
N TRP A 164 -1.46 9.78 9.04
CA TRP A 164 -1.27 8.35 8.81
C TRP A 164 -2.47 7.54 9.34
N GLN A 165 -2.98 6.63 8.51
CA GLN A 165 -4.03 5.70 8.88
C GLN A 165 -3.47 4.28 8.96
N ARG A 166 -3.72 3.58 10.07
CA ARG A 166 -3.40 2.15 10.20
C ARG A 166 -4.34 1.32 9.34
N LEU A 167 -3.81 0.37 8.57
CA LEU A 167 -4.60 -0.46 7.65
C LEU A 167 -5.04 -1.79 8.28
N ASN A 168 -4.14 -2.48 8.97
CA ASN A 168 -4.37 -3.84 9.43
C ASN A 168 -5.38 -3.97 10.58
N ASN A 169 -5.48 -2.94 11.45
CA ASN A 169 -6.50 -2.88 12.49
C ASN A 169 -6.70 -1.43 12.99
N PRO A 170 -7.44 -0.58 12.25
CA PRO A 170 -7.48 0.87 12.49
C PRO A 170 -8.08 1.30 13.84
N SER A 171 -8.94 0.47 14.45
CA SER A 171 -9.66 0.81 15.69
C SER A 171 -8.99 0.29 16.96
N SER A 172 -8.05 -0.65 16.84
CA SER A 172 -7.35 -1.25 17.99
C SER A 172 -6.10 -0.48 18.38
N GLN A 173 -5.65 -0.70 19.62
CA GLN A 173 -4.35 -0.21 20.08
C GLN A 173 -3.21 -0.79 19.23
N PRO A 174 -2.06 -0.09 19.10
CA PRO A 174 -0.95 -0.56 18.27
C PRO A 174 -0.41 -1.95 18.64
N TYR A 175 -0.50 -2.33 19.91
CA TYR A 175 -0.06 -3.64 20.41
C TYR A 175 -1.11 -4.77 20.24
N GLU A 176 -2.19 -4.53 19.49
CA GLU A 176 -3.26 -5.50 19.22
C GLU A 176 -3.53 -5.59 17.73
N GLY A 177 -3.78 -6.79 17.18
CA GLY A 177 -4.12 -6.95 15.76
C GLY A 177 -2.98 -6.66 14.78
N TYR A 178 -1.73 -6.81 15.22
CA TYR A 178 -0.54 -6.71 14.37
C TYR A 178 -0.39 -7.91 13.42
N ILE A 179 0.39 -7.72 12.36
CA ILE A 179 0.71 -8.73 11.36
C ILE A 179 1.99 -9.46 11.77
N SER A 180 1.97 -10.79 11.81
CA SER A 180 3.18 -11.60 12.08
C SER A 180 4.05 -11.84 10.83
N GLY A 181 3.51 -11.60 9.64
CA GLY A 181 4.23 -11.64 8.36
C GLY A 181 5.07 -10.39 8.10
N LEU A 182 5.81 -10.42 6.98
CA LEU A 182 6.67 -9.34 6.49
C LEU A 182 6.11 -8.67 5.23
N GLU A 183 4.83 -8.91 4.95
CA GLU A 183 4.12 -8.37 3.81
C GLU A 183 2.66 -8.07 4.13
N TYR A 184 2.10 -7.13 3.38
CA TYR A 184 0.70 -6.74 3.44
C TYR A 184 0.21 -6.31 2.05
N GLU A 185 -1.03 -6.64 1.72
CA GLU A 185 -1.67 -6.20 0.48
C GLU A 185 -2.78 -5.20 0.80
N ASP A 186 -2.62 -3.95 0.37
CA ASP A 186 -3.66 -2.94 0.45
C ASP A 186 -4.57 -3.00 -0.79
N LYS A 187 -5.76 -3.59 -0.62
CA LYS A 187 -6.81 -3.69 -1.66
C LYS A 187 -7.78 -2.52 -1.67
N THR A 188 -7.54 -1.49 -0.86
CA THR A 188 -8.45 -0.35 -0.67
C THR A 188 -7.99 0.92 -1.38
N VAL A 189 -6.94 0.81 -2.19
CA VAL A 189 -6.40 1.92 -2.98
C VAL A 189 -7.43 2.45 -3.97
N GLN A 190 -7.47 3.77 -4.14
CA GLN A 190 -8.40 4.43 -5.03
C GLN A 190 -7.75 4.79 -6.38
N PRO A 191 -8.53 4.83 -7.47
CA PRO A 191 -8.06 5.30 -8.77
C PRO A 191 -7.39 6.68 -8.67
N SER A 192 -6.34 6.87 -9.47
CA SER A 192 -5.62 8.14 -9.61
C SER A 192 -5.03 8.72 -8.31
N THR A 193 -5.00 7.95 -7.23
CA THR A 193 -4.53 8.42 -5.92
C THR A 193 -3.12 7.91 -5.65
N TYR A 194 -2.25 8.81 -5.22
CA TYR A 194 -0.88 8.49 -4.79
C TYR A 194 -0.82 8.29 -3.29
N TYR A 195 -0.11 7.26 -2.87
CA TYR A 195 0.03 6.85 -1.48
C TYR A 195 1.49 6.72 -1.07
N GLU A 196 1.71 6.85 0.22
CA GLU A 196 2.96 6.49 0.90
C GLU A 196 2.62 5.55 2.06
N TYR A 197 3.53 4.61 2.33
CA TYR A 197 3.36 3.59 3.38
C TYR A 197 4.49 3.66 4.41
N ALA A 198 4.18 3.33 5.66
CA ALA A 198 5.15 3.24 6.73
C ALA A 198 4.83 2.06 7.66
N ILE A 199 5.87 1.52 8.30
CA ILE A 199 5.77 0.34 9.16
C ILE A 199 6.09 0.70 10.60
N GLN A 200 5.40 0.08 11.53
CA GLN A 200 5.68 0.16 12.95
C GLN A 200 5.90 -1.23 13.50
N ALA A 201 7.01 -1.45 14.21
CA ALA A 201 7.27 -2.71 14.89
C ALA A 201 6.52 -2.77 16.23
N VAL A 202 6.09 -3.97 16.60
CA VAL A 202 5.45 -4.29 17.87
C VAL A 202 6.18 -5.45 18.52
N SER A 203 6.62 -5.25 19.76
CA SER A 203 7.29 -6.27 20.56
C SER A 203 6.29 -7.21 21.24
N ASP A 204 6.76 -8.38 21.67
CA ASP A 204 5.99 -9.37 22.44
C ASP A 204 5.74 -8.97 23.91
N VAL A 205 6.13 -7.75 24.27
CA VAL A 205 5.87 -7.10 25.56
C VAL A 205 5.19 -5.73 25.36
N ASP A 206 4.37 -5.62 24.31
CA ASP A 206 3.46 -4.52 23.99
C ASP A 206 4.12 -3.15 23.67
N ARG A 207 5.46 -3.03 23.65
CA ARG A 207 6.12 -1.83 23.09
C ARG A 207 5.98 -1.80 21.58
N TYR A 208 5.70 -0.62 21.05
CA TYR A 208 5.71 -0.31 19.63
C TYR A 208 6.63 0.89 19.34
N THR A 209 7.10 0.99 18.10
CA THR A 209 8.03 2.05 17.68
C THR A 209 7.31 3.29 17.16
N ASN A 210 8.05 4.33 16.83
CA ASN A 210 7.58 5.31 15.85
C ASN A 210 7.41 4.64 14.48
N LEU A 211 6.74 5.32 13.54
CA LEU A 211 6.68 4.87 12.15
C LEU A 211 8.08 4.92 11.52
N SER A 212 8.34 4.00 10.60
CA SER A 212 9.48 4.08 9.68
C SER A 212 9.42 5.36 8.84
N SER A 213 10.52 5.66 8.14
CA SER A 213 10.44 6.56 6.99
C SER A 213 9.39 6.07 5.99
N ALA A 214 8.75 7.02 5.30
CA ALA A 214 7.78 6.72 4.26
C ALA A 214 8.43 5.98 3.09
N SER A 215 7.69 5.07 2.47
CA SER A 215 8.04 4.48 1.17
C SER A 215 8.17 5.53 0.08
N GLU A 216 8.70 5.12 -1.07
CA GLU A 216 8.48 5.81 -2.34
C GLU A 216 6.97 6.01 -2.59
N GLN A 217 6.62 7.06 -3.35
CA GLN A 217 5.24 7.33 -3.73
C GLN A 217 4.76 6.27 -4.72
N VAL A 218 3.58 5.72 -4.46
CA VAL A 218 2.99 4.66 -5.26
C VAL A 218 1.56 5.00 -5.63
N LYS A 219 1.24 4.90 -6.92
CA LYS A 219 -0.11 5.15 -7.42
C LYS A 219 -0.93 3.87 -7.31
N GLY A 220 -2.19 3.97 -6.91
CA GLY A 220 -3.15 2.88 -7.15
C GLY A 220 -3.23 2.66 -8.65
N GLN A 221 -2.78 1.50 -9.14
CA GLN A 221 -2.77 1.21 -10.58
C GLN A 221 -4.10 0.58 -11.00
N PHE A 222 -4.65 1.13 -12.07
CA PHE A 222 -5.90 0.72 -12.70
C PHE A 222 -5.69 0.63 -14.21
N LEU A 223 -6.64 -0.01 -14.89
CA LEU A 223 -6.70 0.00 -16.35
C LEU A 223 -6.78 1.47 -16.80
N THR A 224 -5.75 1.91 -17.53
CA THR A 224 -5.68 3.26 -18.09
C THR A 224 -6.01 3.19 -19.56
N VAL A 225 -6.90 4.04 -20.05
CA VAL A 225 -7.11 4.27 -21.49
C VAL A 225 -6.53 5.65 -21.81
N PHE A 226 -5.72 5.73 -22.87
CA PHE A 226 -4.98 6.96 -23.16
C PHE A 226 -4.78 7.23 -24.64
N PHE A 227 -4.74 8.51 -24.99
CA PHE A 227 -4.05 8.98 -26.19
C PHE A 227 -2.56 9.18 -25.90
N PRO A 228 -1.66 8.98 -26.88
CA PRO A 228 -0.26 9.37 -26.73
C PRO A 228 -0.16 10.84 -26.34
N GLU A 229 0.87 11.20 -25.57
CA GLU A 229 1.13 12.58 -25.17
C GLU A 229 1.07 13.53 -26.37
N GLN A 230 1.61 13.08 -27.51
CA GLN A 230 1.64 13.84 -28.74
C GLN A 230 1.62 12.94 -29.99
N VAL A 231 0.80 13.31 -30.96
CA VAL A 231 0.74 12.72 -32.31
C VAL A 231 1.02 13.82 -33.32
N ASN A 232 1.99 13.64 -34.20
CA ASN A 232 2.37 14.62 -35.22
C ASN A 232 1.96 14.15 -36.61
N TYR A 233 1.40 15.05 -37.44
CA TYR A 233 0.89 14.68 -38.76
C TYR A 233 1.62 15.30 -39.96
N LYS A 234 2.59 16.20 -39.77
CA LYS A 234 3.48 16.64 -40.87
C LYS A 234 4.90 16.12 -40.78
N ASP A 235 5.30 15.63 -39.61
CA ASP A 235 6.60 15.00 -39.43
C ASP A 235 6.58 13.58 -40.02
N ALA A 236 7.54 13.27 -40.88
CA ALA A 236 7.60 11.99 -41.59
C ALA A 236 7.88 10.83 -40.63
N GLY A 237 6.85 10.13 -40.14
CA GLY A 237 7.02 9.01 -39.19
C GLY A 237 5.83 8.05 -39.12
N LEU A 238 5.86 7.10 -38.20
CA LEU A 238 4.87 6.01 -38.05
C LEU A 238 3.45 6.49 -37.69
N TYR A 239 3.28 7.72 -37.18
CA TYR A 239 1.96 8.32 -37.01
C TYR A 239 1.33 8.79 -38.33
N LEU A 240 2.12 8.99 -39.38
CA LEU A 240 1.60 9.19 -40.73
C LEU A 240 1.33 7.84 -41.37
N TRP A 241 0.07 7.42 -41.33
CA TRP A 241 -0.38 6.34 -42.17
C TRP A 241 -0.63 6.92 -43.54
N GLU A 242 0.34 6.82 -44.46
CA GLU A 242 0.00 6.32 -45.79
C GLU A 242 1.15 6.10 -46.76
N ARG A 243 0.77 5.22 -47.68
CA ARG A 243 1.54 4.47 -48.65
C ARG A 243 1.06 4.93 -50.01
N ASN A 244 1.49 6.12 -50.46
CA ASN A 244 1.83 6.44 -51.85
C ASN A 244 2.41 7.87 -51.89
N PRO A 245 3.73 8.05 -51.96
CA PRO A 245 4.38 9.37 -52.05
C PRO A 245 3.93 10.22 -53.24
N GLN A 246 3.25 9.61 -54.21
CA GLN A 246 2.80 10.27 -55.44
C GLN A 246 1.39 10.86 -55.35
N ASP A 247 0.63 10.64 -54.26
CA ASP A 247 -0.69 11.25 -54.07
C ASP A 247 -0.90 11.79 -52.65
N PRO A 248 -0.45 13.03 -52.36
CA PRO A 248 -0.58 13.68 -51.06
C PRO A 248 -2.03 13.83 -50.57
N GLN A 249 -3.03 13.73 -51.45
CA GLN A 249 -4.46 13.84 -51.10
C GLN A 249 -5.01 12.60 -50.39
N GLN A 250 -4.26 11.50 -50.40
CA GLN A 250 -4.63 10.30 -49.65
C GLN A 250 -4.22 10.44 -48.18
N THR A 251 -3.07 11.09 -47.88
CA THR A 251 -2.41 11.17 -46.55
C THR A 251 -3.37 11.11 -45.37
N ARG A 252 -3.16 10.14 -44.47
CA ARG A 252 -3.88 10.05 -43.20
C ARG A 252 -2.92 10.14 -42.01
N VAL A 253 -3.42 10.68 -40.91
CA VAL A 253 -2.79 10.55 -39.61
C VAL A 253 -3.45 9.41 -38.85
N ARG A 254 -2.61 8.60 -38.20
CA ARG A 254 -2.99 7.56 -37.25
C ARG A 254 -2.94 8.13 -35.84
N ILE A 255 -4.09 8.16 -35.19
CA ILE A 255 -4.26 8.57 -33.80
C ILE A 255 -4.64 7.31 -33.01
N PRO A 256 -3.67 6.65 -32.33
CA PRO A 256 -3.98 5.44 -31.59
C PRO A 256 -4.68 5.75 -30.26
N VAL A 257 -5.72 5.00 -29.94
CA VAL A 257 -6.30 4.90 -28.60
C VAL A 257 -5.67 3.69 -27.94
N ASN A 258 -5.02 3.85 -26.79
CA ASN A 258 -4.24 2.81 -26.15
C ASN A 258 -4.82 2.42 -24.79
N SER A 259 -4.47 1.23 -24.32
CA SER A 259 -4.71 0.80 -22.95
C SER A 259 -3.41 0.42 -22.29
N LYS A 260 -3.30 0.68 -20.99
CA LYS A 260 -2.25 0.17 -20.12
C LYS A 260 -2.88 -0.43 -18.87
N SER A 261 -2.60 -1.69 -18.60
CA SER A 261 -3.01 -2.38 -17.39
C SER A 261 -1.87 -3.20 -16.82
N VAL A 262 -1.89 -3.40 -15.50
CA VAL A 262 -0.93 -4.24 -14.80
C VAL A 262 -1.68 -5.46 -14.29
N TYR A 263 -1.50 -6.62 -14.95
CA TYR A 263 -2.06 -7.96 -14.67
C TYR A 263 -3.60 -8.11 -14.68
N ASP A 264 -4.06 -9.29 -15.11
CA ASP A 264 -5.41 -9.87 -14.92
C ASP A 264 -6.64 -9.00 -15.27
N VAL A 265 -6.50 -8.10 -16.24
CA VAL A 265 -7.66 -7.37 -16.78
C VAL A 265 -7.93 -7.84 -18.20
N SER A 266 -9.17 -8.24 -18.46
CA SER A 266 -9.68 -8.54 -19.78
C SER A 266 -10.93 -7.71 -20.08
N ALA A 267 -11.24 -7.54 -21.36
CA ALA A 267 -12.49 -6.92 -21.78
C ALA A 267 -13.13 -7.71 -22.92
N THR A 268 -14.44 -7.96 -22.80
CA THR A 268 -15.28 -8.52 -23.85
C THR A 268 -15.99 -7.42 -24.66
N SER A 269 -16.13 -6.23 -24.10
CA SER A 269 -16.73 -5.07 -24.76
C SER A 269 -15.97 -3.79 -24.40
N VAL A 270 -15.77 -2.95 -25.41
CA VAL A 270 -15.06 -1.68 -25.32
C VAL A 270 -15.89 -0.59 -26.02
N GLN A 271 -16.16 0.48 -25.30
CA GLN A 271 -16.73 1.71 -25.82
C GLN A 271 -15.73 2.85 -25.60
N ILE A 272 -15.42 3.59 -26.66
CA ILE A 272 -14.60 4.80 -26.59
C ILE A 272 -15.43 5.96 -27.11
N ASP A 273 -15.57 7.00 -26.30
CA ASP A 273 -16.04 8.31 -26.73
C ASP A 273 -14.89 9.30 -26.61
N ALA A 274 -14.57 9.98 -27.71
CA ALA A 274 -13.46 10.92 -27.78
C ALA A 274 -13.83 12.19 -28.57
N GLU A 275 -13.11 13.27 -28.31
CA GLU A 275 -13.19 14.52 -29.06
C GLU A 275 -11.81 14.82 -29.69
N LEU A 276 -11.82 15.06 -31.00
CA LEU A 276 -10.64 15.40 -31.79
C LEU A 276 -10.69 16.88 -32.25
N PRO A 277 -9.53 17.53 -32.46
CA PRO A 277 -9.47 18.94 -32.84
C PRO A 277 -9.86 19.13 -34.31
N SER A 278 -11.04 19.72 -34.56
CA SER A 278 -11.59 19.85 -35.91
C SER A 278 -10.85 20.84 -36.80
N GLU A 279 -10.09 21.76 -36.22
CA GLU A 279 -9.26 22.69 -36.97
C GLU A 279 -8.08 21.98 -37.65
N LEU A 280 -7.56 20.91 -37.04
CA LEU A 280 -6.40 20.15 -37.52
C LEU A 280 -6.79 19.02 -38.49
N LEU A 281 -8.07 18.73 -38.67
CA LEU A 281 -8.59 17.61 -39.46
C LEU A 281 -9.60 18.13 -40.49
N LEU A 282 -9.70 17.50 -41.67
CA LEU A 282 -10.52 18.06 -42.77
C LEU A 282 -12.03 17.90 -42.55
N ASP A 283 -12.53 16.69 -42.31
CA ASP A 283 -13.96 16.42 -42.16
C ASP A 283 -14.22 15.11 -41.38
N PRO A 284 -15.29 15.01 -40.55
CA PRO A 284 -15.65 13.77 -39.87
C PRO A 284 -15.86 12.57 -40.78
N SER A 285 -16.33 12.75 -42.02
CA SER A 285 -16.50 11.68 -43.01
C SER A 285 -15.16 11.05 -43.45
N SER A 286 -14.04 11.71 -43.17
CA SER A 286 -12.71 11.16 -43.41
C SER A 286 -12.21 10.24 -42.28
N ILE A 287 -12.93 10.19 -41.15
CA ILE A 287 -12.57 9.34 -40.03
C ILE A 287 -12.90 7.88 -40.36
N ASP A 288 -11.86 7.06 -40.34
CA ASP A 288 -11.95 5.61 -40.37
C ASP A 288 -11.37 5.07 -39.06
N VAL A 289 -11.92 3.99 -38.52
CA VAL A 289 -11.43 3.37 -37.29
C VAL A 289 -11.10 1.92 -37.59
N GLN A 290 -9.88 1.52 -37.26
CA GLN A 290 -9.41 0.17 -37.45
C GLN A 290 -9.06 -0.48 -36.11
N PRO A 291 -9.37 -1.78 -35.93
CA PRO A 291 -8.96 -2.48 -34.73
C PRO A 291 -7.44 -2.67 -34.69
N SER A 292 -6.93 -2.98 -33.50
CA SER A 292 -5.55 -3.40 -33.29
C SER A 292 -5.45 -4.92 -33.11
N GLY A 293 -4.25 -5.45 -32.81
CA GLY A 293 -4.10 -6.85 -32.39
C GLY A 293 -4.98 -7.24 -31.18
N ILE A 294 -5.21 -6.30 -30.25
CA ILE A 294 -6.04 -6.51 -29.05
C ILE A 294 -7.52 -6.67 -29.45
N THR A 295 -8.03 -5.79 -30.31
CA THR A 295 -9.47 -5.71 -30.64
C THR A 295 -9.86 -6.39 -31.96
N ALA A 296 -8.91 -6.93 -32.73
CA ALA A 296 -9.17 -7.52 -34.06
C ALA A 296 -10.12 -8.75 -34.06
N GLY A 297 -10.45 -9.32 -32.89
CA GLY A 297 -11.45 -10.39 -32.78
C GLY A 297 -12.86 -9.87 -32.46
N MET A 298 -13.03 -8.57 -32.26
CA MET A 298 -14.28 -7.94 -31.86
C MET A 298 -15.05 -7.45 -33.08
N MET A 299 -16.38 -7.59 -33.07
CA MET A 299 -17.25 -6.86 -33.97
C MET A 299 -17.24 -5.39 -33.55
N MET A 300 -16.96 -4.49 -34.50
CA MET A 300 -16.79 -3.06 -34.22
C MET A 300 -17.70 -2.22 -35.09
N ALA A 301 -18.22 -1.14 -34.51
CA ALA A 301 -18.84 -0.03 -35.20
C ALA A 301 -18.21 1.28 -34.72
N ALA A 302 -18.02 2.23 -35.62
CA ALA A 302 -17.54 3.56 -35.30
C ALA A 302 -18.37 4.62 -36.02
N ASN A 303 -18.55 5.77 -35.37
CA ASN A 303 -19.23 6.91 -35.95
C ASN A 303 -18.50 8.21 -35.56
N ALA A 304 -18.37 9.13 -36.50
CA ALA A 304 -17.74 10.43 -36.30
C ALA A 304 -18.72 11.54 -36.69
N THR A 305 -18.86 12.55 -35.84
CA THR A 305 -19.76 13.68 -36.07
C THR A 305 -19.11 15.00 -35.70
N TYR A 306 -19.48 16.07 -36.39
CA TYR A 306 -19.05 17.42 -36.01
C TYR A 306 -20.00 18.00 -34.95
N LYS A 307 -19.47 18.39 -33.79
CA LYS A 307 -20.24 18.98 -32.70
C LYS A 307 -19.37 19.98 -31.93
N ASN A 308 -19.91 21.16 -31.64
CA ASN A 308 -19.26 22.17 -30.80
C ASN A 308 -17.81 22.49 -31.21
N ASN A 309 -17.53 22.60 -32.51
CA ASN A 309 -16.19 22.86 -33.04
C ASN A 309 -15.15 21.78 -32.65
N LYS A 310 -15.61 20.53 -32.57
CA LYS A 310 -14.80 19.33 -32.39
C LYS A 310 -15.37 18.21 -33.25
N ILE A 311 -14.55 17.20 -33.52
CA ILE A 311 -15.01 15.94 -34.12
C ILE A 311 -15.22 14.95 -32.97
N SER A 312 -16.47 14.62 -32.67
CA SER A 312 -16.82 13.58 -31.70
C SER A 312 -16.77 12.21 -32.39
N VAL A 313 -15.96 11.30 -31.85
CA VAL A 313 -15.81 9.93 -32.34
C VAL A 313 -16.32 8.97 -31.27
N ARG A 314 -17.28 8.11 -31.65
CA ARG A 314 -17.75 6.99 -30.84
C ARG A 314 -17.32 5.68 -31.49
N ILE A 315 -16.64 4.84 -30.74
CA ILE A 315 -16.24 3.48 -31.12
C ILE A 315 -16.93 2.52 -30.16
N THR A 316 -17.52 1.47 -30.70
CA THR A 316 -18.08 0.37 -29.91
C THR A 316 -17.59 -0.93 -30.51
N ALA A 317 -16.97 -1.77 -29.69
CA ALA A 317 -16.47 -3.08 -30.09
C ALA A 317 -16.88 -4.14 -29.06
N ALA A 318 -17.31 -5.31 -29.52
CA ALA A 318 -17.64 -6.43 -28.66
C ALA A 318 -17.19 -7.77 -29.27
N GLY A 319 -16.64 -8.65 -28.44
CA GLY A 319 -16.20 -9.99 -28.80
C GLY A 319 -16.91 -11.06 -27.98
N VAL A 320 -16.89 -12.29 -28.50
CA VAL A 320 -17.36 -13.49 -27.77
C VAL A 320 -16.33 -14.00 -26.75
N GLU A 321 -15.06 -13.68 -26.97
CA GLU A 321 -13.94 -13.97 -26.08
C GLU A 321 -13.43 -12.68 -25.43
N ALA A 322 -12.99 -12.76 -24.18
CA ALA A 322 -12.39 -11.63 -23.50
C ALA A 322 -10.97 -11.39 -24.04
N GLY A 323 -10.72 -10.20 -24.57
CA GLY A 323 -9.38 -9.78 -24.96
C GLY A 323 -8.57 -9.44 -23.73
N SER A 324 -7.40 -10.06 -23.57
CA SER A 324 -6.46 -9.68 -22.51
C SER A 324 -5.98 -8.25 -22.74
N LEU A 325 -6.08 -7.43 -21.69
CA LEU A 325 -5.55 -6.06 -21.63
C LEU A 325 -4.26 -6.01 -20.80
N TYR A 326 -3.62 -7.17 -20.60
CA TYR A 326 -2.35 -7.25 -19.92
C TYR A 326 -1.27 -6.44 -20.65
N GLY A 327 -0.50 -5.65 -19.88
CA GLY A 327 0.58 -4.84 -20.43
C GLY A 327 0.08 -3.52 -20.98
N SER A 328 0.67 -3.06 -22.08
CA SER A 328 0.23 -1.85 -22.78
C SER A 328 0.08 -2.16 -24.27
N GLY A 329 -0.79 -1.41 -24.93
CA GLY A 329 -0.89 -1.49 -26.38
C GLY A 329 -2.07 -0.72 -26.92
N THR A 330 -2.07 -0.56 -28.25
CA THR A 330 -3.16 0.10 -28.96
C THR A 330 -4.43 -0.75 -28.91
N LEU A 331 -5.57 -0.12 -28.59
CA LEU A 331 -6.91 -0.69 -28.72
C LEU A 331 -7.48 -0.44 -30.11
N PHE A 332 -7.40 0.80 -30.61
CA PHE A 332 -7.93 1.21 -31.90
C PHE A 332 -7.01 2.21 -32.58
N ASN A 333 -7.00 2.19 -33.91
CA ASN A 333 -6.34 3.16 -34.75
C ASN A 333 -7.40 4.07 -35.38
N ILE A 334 -7.48 5.34 -34.95
CA ILE A 334 -8.31 6.34 -35.61
C ILE A 334 -7.49 6.92 -36.76
N LEU A 335 -7.94 6.71 -37.99
CA LEU A 335 -7.33 7.25 -39.20
C LEU A 335 -8.13 8.48 -39.65
N ALA A 336 -7.46 9.61 -39.83
CA ALA A 336 -8.10 10.86 -40.19
C ALA A 336 -7.32 11.58 -41.30
N LYS A 337 -8.00 12.35 -42.16
CA LYS A 337 -7.30 13.24 -43.10
C LYS A 337 -6.88 14.53 -42.39
N PRO A 338 -5.57 14.80 -42.25
CA PRO A 338 -5.11 16.02 -41.60
C PRO A 338 -5.30 17.25 -42.49
N ASN A 339 -5.47 18.40 -41.86
CA ASN A 339 -5.47 19.69 -42.55
C ASN A 339 -4.03 20.12 -42.84
N LEU A 340 -3.55 19.77 -44.03
CA LEU A 340 -2.18 20.08 -44.48
C LEU A 340 -1.95 21.57 -44.78
N SER A 341 -3.00 22.40 -44.83
CA SER A 341 -2.86 23.84 -45.07
C SER A 341 -2.26 24.59 -43.87
N ILE A 342 -2.43 24.06 -42.66
CA ILE A 342 -1.97 24.69 -41.42
C ILE A 342 -0.45 24.63 -41.30
N GLN A 343 0.19 25.77 -41.10
CA GLN A 343 1.64 25.89 -40.95
C GLN A 343 2.04 26.00 -39.48
N GLY A 344 3.30 25.69 -39.17
CA GLY A 344 3.89 25.85 -37.83
C GLY A 344 3.71 24.64 -36.90
N THR A 345 3.65 24.91 -35.60
CA THR A 345 3.65 23.91 -34.51
C THR A 345 2.32 23.91 -33.75
N GLN A 346 1.21 24.22 -34.41
CA GLN A 346 -0.10 24.26 -33.77
C GLN A 346 -0.49 22.87 -33.25
N CYS A 347 -1.08 22.83 -32.05
CA CYS A 347 -1.58 21.62 -31.42
C CYS A 347 -3.05 21.81 -30.99
N GLY A 348 -3.80 20.71 -30.98
CA GLY A 348 -5.17 20.63 -30.50
C GLY A 348 -5.35 19.39 -29.61
N PRO A 349 -6.30 19.41 -28.66
CA PRO A 349 -6.46 18.35 -27.67
C PRO A 349 -7.06 17.08 -28.29
N LEU A 350 -6.50 15.93 -27.91
CA LEU A 350 -7.13 14.62 -28.06
C LEU A 350 -7.74 14.24 -26.72
N HIS A 351 -9.07 14.33 -26.61
CA HIS A 351 -9.75 14.21 -25.32
C HIS A 351 -10.59 12.93 -25.24
N LEU A 352 -10.42 12.16 -24.17
CA LEU A 352 -11.26 11.01 -23.85
C LEU A 352 -12.40 11.44 -22.92
N ILE A 353 -13.64 11.18 -23.31
CA ILE A 353 -14.81 11.58 -22.53
C ILE A 353 -14.99 10.62 -21.34
N PRO A 354 -14.99 11.11 -20.08
CA PRO A 354 -15.26 10.27 -18.92
C PRO A 354 -16.66 9.66 -18.95
N ASP A 355 -16.81 8.47 -18.35
CA ASP A 355 -18.11 7.83 -18.18
C ASP A 355 -19.06 8.72 -17.35
N ASP A 356 -20.21 9.07 -17.91
CA ASP A 356 -21.24 9.88 -17.26
C ASP A 356 -22.28 9.05 -16.47
N GLY A 357 -22.16 7.72 -16.50
CA GLY A 357 -23.11 6.79 -15.90
C GLY A 357 -24.41 6.59 -16.70
N ALA A 358 -24.67 7.38 -17.75
CA ALA A 358 -25.91 7.37 -18.54
C ALA A 358 -25.81 6.67 -19.90
N GLY A 359 -24.62 6.20 -20.29
CA GLY A 359 -24.39 5.53 -21.56
C GLY A 359 -23.24 6.11 -22.35
N ASN A 360 -22.71 7.27 -21.94
CA ASN A 360 -21.71 8.00 -22.70
C ASN A 360 -20.36 7.94 -21.98
N GLY A 361 -19.30 8.23 -22.74
CA GLY A 361 -17.93 8.16 -22.27
C GLY A 361 -17.26 6.82 -22.55
N VAL A 362 -16.01 6.72 -22.10
CA VAL A 362 -15.18 5.52 -22.21
C VAL A 362 -15.61 4.46 -21.21
N ARG A 363 -15.93 3.25 -21.69
CA ARG A 363 -16.39 2.12 -20.87
C ARG A 363 -15.82 0.81 -21.36
N LEU A 364 -15.23 0.03 -20.47
CA LEU A 364 -14.77 -1.32 -20.77
C LEU A 364 -15.48 -2.30 -19.85
N TYR A 365 -15.91 -3.44 -20.39
CA TYR A 365 -16.60 -4.48 -19.64
C TYR A 365 -15.87 -5.80 -19.77
N ASP A 366 -15.76 -6.51 -18.65
CA ASP A 366 -15.57 -7.95 -18.63
C ASP A 366 -16.90 -8.62 -18.28
N VAL A 367 -17.76 -8.81 -19.29
CA VAL A 367 -19.13 -9.30 -19.05
C VAL A 367 -19.17 -10.74 -18.51
N ILE A 368 -18.04 -11.45 -18.55
CA ILE A 368 -17.91 -12.81 -17.99
C ILE A 368 -17.78 -12.72 -16.47
N GLN A 369 -17.11 -11.69 -15.96
CA GLN A 369 -16.87 -11.50 -14.52
C GLN A 369 -17.89 -10.57 -13.86
N SER A 370 -18.41 -9.57 -14.58
CA SER A 370 -19.26 -8.54 -14.00
C SER A 370 -20.07 -7.79 -15.06
N SER A 371 -21.29 -7.37 -14.71
CA SER A 371 -22.07 -6.42 -15.53
C SER A 371 -21.70 -4.95 -15.28
N LYS A 372 -20.85 -4.68 -14.29
CA LYS A 372 -20.32 -3.34 -14.01
C LYS A 372 -19.12 -3.05 -14.92
N PRO A 373 -18.99 -1.81 -15.46
CA PRO A 373 -17.78 -1.38 -16.14
C PRO A 373 -16.55 -1.55 -15.25
N LEU A 374 -15.40 -1.79 -15.89
CA LEU A 374 -14.10 -1.72 -15.24
C LEU A 374 -13.84 -0.29 -14.75
N ASP A 375 -13.21 -0.15 -13.59
CA ASP A 375 -12.74 1.16 -13.14
C ASP A 375 -11.56 1.59 -14.02
N LEU A 376 -11.66 2.78 -14.62
CA LEU A 376 -10.70 3.30 -15.60
C LEU A 376 -10.03 4.58 -15.12
N GLU A 377 -8.77 4.75 -15.51
CA GLU A 377 -8.12 6.05 -15.62
C GLU A 377 -8.10 6.49 -17.08
N LEU A 378 -8.36 7.78 -17.35
CA LEU A 378 -8.26 8.34 -18.70
C LEU A 378 -7.09 9.34 -18.77
N GLN A 379 -6.30 9.27 -19.84
CA GLN A 379 -5.23 10.24 -20.11
C GLN A 379 -5.39 10.82 -21.52
N ASP A 380 -5.52 12.14 -21.56
CA ASP A 380 -5.61 12.90 -22.81
C ASP A 380 -4.25 13.04 -23.48
N GLY A 381 -4.29 13.38 -24.76
CA GLY A 381 -3.11 13.63 -25.60
C GLY A 381 -3.27 14.89 -26.43
N GLN A 382 -2.38 15.07 -27.40
CA GLN A 382 -2.44 16.18 -28.34
C GLN A 382 -2.18 15.72 -29.77
N LEU A 383 -2.91 16.30 -30.72
CA LEU A 383 -2.61 16.23 -32.13
C LEU A 383 -1.90 17.53 -32.51
N CYS A 384 -0.71 17.43 -33.08
CA CYS A 384 0.10 18.56 -33.47
C CYS A 384 0.46 18.51 -34.95
N VAL A 385 0.63 19.69 -35.56
CA VAL A 385 1.12 19.81 -36.93
C VAL A 385 2.53 19.21 -37.03
N THR A 386 3.42 19.60 -36.13
CA THR A 386 4.80 19.10 -35.98
C THR A 386 5.18 19.04 -34.50
N GLY A 387 6.21 18.28 -34.13
CA GLY A 387 6.47 17.97 -32.72
C GLY A 387 7.88 17.61 -32.30
N GLY A 388 8.87 17.79 -33.17
CA GLY A 388 10.29 17.66 -32.83
C GLY A 388 10.79 16.21 -32.75
N CYS A 389 10.05 15.31 -32.10
CA CYS A 389 10.35 13.88 -32.09
C CYS A 389 9.46 13.16 -33.11
N ILE A 390 10.08 12.53 -34.10
CA ILE A 390 9.40 11.80 -35.15
C ILE A 390 9.19 10.35 -34.69
N HIS A 391 7.95 9.88 -34.65
CA HIS A 391 7.67 8.50 -34.25
C HIS A 391 8.27 7.52 -35.27
N GLY A 392 9.15 6.62 -34.85
CA GLY A 392 9.95 5.76 -35.73
C GLY A 392 11.42 6.14 -35.87
N ASP A 393 11.74 7.42 -35.71
CA ASP A 393 13.09 7.97 -35.87
C ASP A 393 13.81 7.89 -34.52
N ALA A 394 14.24 6.68 -34.18
CA ALA A 394 14.83 6.37 -32.90
C ALA A 394 16.18 7.07 -32.72
N ASP A 395 16.96 7.27 -33.79
CA ASP A 395 18.26 7.93 -33.70
C ASP A 395 18.19 9.47 -33.79
N ASN A 396 17.00 10.02 -34.08
CA ASN A 396 16.65 11.44 -34.16
C ASN A 396 17.36 12.18 -35.31
N ASN A 397 17.55 11.51 -36.44
CA ASN A 397 18.16 12.05 -37.66
C ASN A 397 17.15 12.66 -38.65
N LYS A 398 15.85 12.61 -38.32
CA LYS A 398 14.68 13.09 -39.09
C LYS A 398 14.24 12.18 -40.23
N VAL A 399 14.74 10.96 -40.28
CA VAL A 399 14.38 9.95 -41.29
C VAL A 399 14.08 8.65 -40.56
N VAL A 400 12.98 7.98 -40.93
CA VAL A 400 12.69 6.64 -40.41
C VAL A 400 13.27 5.61 -41.38
N GLU A 401 14.29 4.87 -40.96
CA GLU A 401 15.05 3.90 -41.74
C GLU A 401 15.56 2.71 -40.91
N GLU A 402 16.33 1.80 -41.53
CA GLU A 402 16.81 0.58 -40.87
C GLU A 402 17.77 0.88 -39.70
N ALA A 403 18.46 2.02 -39.75
CA ALA A 403 19.34 2.48 -38.68
C ALA A 403 18.57 2.69 -37.36
N ASP A 404 17.32 3.14 -37.41
CA ASP A 404 16.48 3.33 -36.22
C ASP A 404 16.16 2.01 -35.53
N ALA A 405 15.82 0.99 -36.32
CA ALA A 405 15.56 -0.34 -35.79
C ALA A 405 16.79 -0.91 -35.08
N GLN A 406 17.99 -0.69 -35.61
CA GLN A 406 19.23 -1.08 -34.94
C GLN A 406 19.53 -0.20 -33.72
N TYR A 407 19.24 1.10 -33.78
CA TYR A 407 19.42 2.04 -32.68
C TYR A 407 18.60 1.62 -31.45
N VAL A 408 17.35 1.20 -31.65
CA VAL A 408 16.49 0.64 -30.59
C VAL A 408 17.16 -0.57 -29.92
N LEU A 409 17.71 -1.51 -30.69
CA LEU A 409 18.39 -2.70 -30.15
C LEU A 409 19.65 -2.31 -29.38
N ASP A 410 20.47 -1.40 -29.94
CA ASP A 410 21.68 -0.89 -29.31
C ASP A 410 21.37 -0.14 -28.01
N TYR A 411 20.27 0.63 -27.95
CA TYR A 411 19.76 1.27 -26.75
C TYR A 411 19.30 0.24 -25.69
N TRP A 412 18.55 -0.78 -26.11
CA TRP A 412 18.06 -1.82 -25.22
C TRP A 412 19.20 -2.56 -24.51
N VAL A 413 20.23 -2.94 -25.27
CA VAL A 413 21.42 -3.65 -24.74
C VAL A 413 22.47 -2.72 -24.11
N LYS A 414 22.16 -1.43 -23.93
CA LYS A 414 23.03 -0.42 -23.31
C LYS A 414 24.35 -0.16 -24.06
N LYS A 415 24.38 -0.41 -25.37
CA LYS A 415 25.47 -0.02 -26.26
C LYS A 415 25.37 1.47 -26.64
N ASN A 416 24.17 2.04 -26.59
CA ASN A 416 23.91 3.48 -26.70
C ASN A 416 23.11 3.96 -25.48
N ASN A 417 23.33 5.21 -25.04
CA ASN A 417 22.60 5.85 -23.95
C ASN A 417 21.24 6.43 -24.38
N GLY A 418 20.93 6.45 -25.69
CA GLY A 418 19.71 7.03 -26.23
C GLY A 418 19.83 8.55 -26.47
N ASN A 419 18.70 9.20 -26.72
CA ASN A 419 18.58 10.64 -26.94
C ASN A 419 17.32 11.19 -26.25
N GLU A 420 17.09 12.50 -26.31
CA GLU A 420 15.92 13.14 -25.67
C GLU A 420 14.56 12.68 -26.24
N CYS A 421 14.56 12.20 -27.48
CA CYS A 421 13.38 11.71 -28.18
C CYS A 421 13.14 10.20 -28.02
N ILE A 422 14.11 9.41 -27.55
CA ILE A 422 14.08 7.94 -27.69
C ILE A 422 12.82 7.28 -27.12
N LEU A 423 12.26 7.80 -26.02
CA LEU A 423 11.01 7.28 -25.45
C LEU A 423 9.76 7.67 -26.24
N LYS A 424 9.81 8.74 -27.05
CA LYS A 424 8.71 9.20 -27.91
C LYS A 424 8.84 8.64 -29.34
N SER A 425 10.06 8.54 -29.83
CA SER A 425 10.35 8.10 -31.20
C SER A 425 10.61 6.60 -31.32
N GLY A 426 11.20 5.96 -30.31
CA GLY A 426 11.58 4.56 -30.33
C GLY A 426 10.58 3.59 -29.69
N ASP A 427 9.67 4.04 -28.83
CA ASP A 427 8.59 3.22 -28.25
C ASP A 427 7.37 3.25 -29.18
N ILE A 428 7.31 2.29 -30.10
CA ILE A 428 6.32 2.26 -31.19
C ILE A 428 5.00 1.64 -30.73
N ASN A 429 5.07 0.65 -29.85
CA ASN A 429 3.87 -0.04 -29.35
C ASN A 429 3.23 0.68 -28.15
N LEU A 430 3.87 1.73 -27.63
CA LEU A 430 3.44 2.59 -26.52
C LEU A 430 3.35 1.85 -25.19
N ASP A 431 4.29 0.93 -24.93
CA ASP A 431 4.39 0.18 -23.69
C ASP A 431 5.35 0.77 -22.65
N ARG A 432 5.99 1.88 -23.00
CA ARG A 432 7.02 2.60 -22.24
C ARG A 432 8.34 1.85 -22.15
N LEU A 433 8.53 0.81 -22.94
CA LEU A 433 9.81 0.19 -23.20
C LEU A 433 10.23 0.55 -24.64
N VAL A 434 11.54 0.57 -24.87
CA VAL A 434 12.11 0.76 -26.20
C VAL A 434 13.00 -0.44 -26.41
N ASP A 435 12.44 -1.49 -27.03
CA ASP A 435 13.05 -2.81 -27.07
C ASP A 435 12.90 -3.51 -28.43
N SER A 436 13.23 -4.81 -28.47
CA SER A 436 13.17 -5.60 -29.71
C SER A 436 11.79 -5.63 -30.39
N ALA A 437 10.70 -5.46 -29.63
CA ALA A 437 9.36 -5.37 -30.17
C ALA A 437 9.22 -4.12 -31.05
N ASP A 438 9.71 -2.97 -30.59
CA ASP A 438 9.67 -1.71 -31.34
C ASP A 438 10.54 -1.74 -32.58
N SER A 439 11.75 -2.29 -32.45
CA SER A 439 12.65 -2.53 -33.59
C SER A 439 11.94 -3.34 -34.69
N SER A 440 11.19 -4.37 -34.30
CA SER A 440 10.44 -5.21 -35.23
C SER A 440 9.29 -4.44 -35.91
N LEU A 441 8.64 -3.51 -35.20
CA LEU A 441 7.58 -2.66 -35.75
C LEU A 441 8.11 -1.63 -36.76
N ILE A 442 9.26 -1.02 -36.49
CA ILE A 442 9.96 -0.14 -37.44
C ILE A 442 10.29 -0.93 -38.71
N GLN A 443 10.95 -2.08 -38.59
CA GLN A 443 11.30 -2.94 -39.74
C GLN A 443 10.06 -3.37 -40.54
N ARG A 444 8.96 -3.67 -39.85
CA ARG A 444 7.69 -4.04 -40.47
C ARG A 444 7.12 -2.90 -41.30
N TRP A 445 7.13 -1.68 -40.77
CA TRP A 445 6.72 -0.47 -41.47
C TRP A 445 7.61 -0.21 -42.70
N LEU A 446 8.93 -0.31 -42.57
CA LEU A 446 9.90 -0.16 -43.67
C LEU A 446 9.67 -1.19 -44.79
N ALA A 447 9.25 -2.42 -44.44
CA ALA A 447 8.83 -3.44 -45.40
C ALA A 447 7.46 -3.14 -46.04
N GLY A 448 6.88 -1.96 -45.78
CA GLY A 448 5.58 -1.53 -46.25
C GLY A 448 4.41 -2.33 -45.67
N LYS A 449 4.59 -3.01 -44.53
CA LYS A 449 3.53 -3.75 -43.85
C LYS A 449 2.87 -2.88 -42.78
N ASP A 450 1.63 -3.20 -42.46
CA ASP A 450 0.92 -2.59 -41.33
C ASP A 450 1.66 -2.88 -40.02
N ILE A 451 1.87 -1.86 -39.19
CA ILE A 451 2.47 -1.97 -37.86
C ILE A 451 1.58 -2.77 -36.90
N THR A 452 0.28 -2.83 -37.16
CA THR A 452 -0.64 -3.76 -36.53
C THR A 452 -0.49 -5.12 -37.24
N PRO A 453 0.05 -6.17 -36.58
CA PRO A 453 0.12 -7.48 -37.21
C PRO A 453 -1.29 -8.01 -37.46
N PRO A 454 -1.58 -8.59 -38.64
CA PRO A 454 -2.84 -9.28 -38.85
C PRO A 454 -2.92 -10.44 -37.85
N LYS A 455 -4.09 -10.66 -37.24
CA LYS A 455 -4.30 -11.91 -36.51
C LYS A 455 -4.06 -13.05 -37.50
N THR A 456 -3.06 -13.89 -37.23
CA THR A 456 -2.96 -15.19 -37.89
C THR A 456 -4.34 -15.83 -37.74
N LYS A 457 -5.00 -16.18 -38.86
CA LYS A 457 -6.05 -17.19 -38.81
C LYS A 457 -5.44 -18.34 -38.03
N GLY A 458 -6.09 -18.75 -36.93
CA GLY A 458 -5.65 -19.93 -36.19
C GLY A 458 -5.35 -21.03 -37.19
N LEU A 459 -4.25 -21.75 -36.96
CA LEU A 459 -4.00 -23.02 -37.64
C LEU A 459 -5.31 -23.82 -37.55
N GLU A 460 -5.97 -24.02 -38.69
CA GLU A 460 -7.02 -25.03 -38.84
C GLU A 460 -6.46 -26.42 -38.59
#